data_AF-A0A968IET1-F1
#
_entry.id   AF-A0A968IET1-F1
#
_cell.length_a   1.000
_cell.length_b   1.000
_cell.length_c   1.000
_cell.angle_alpha   90.00
_cell.angle_beta   90.00
_cell.angle_gamma   90.00
#
_symmetry.space_group_name_H-M   'P 1'
#
loop_
_entity.id
_entity.type
_entity.pdbx_description
1 polymer ?
#
loop_
_entity_poly.entity_id
_entity_poly.type
_entity_poly.pdbx_seq_one_letter_code
_entity_poly.pdbx_strand_id
1 'polypeptide(L)'
;MAEKLNTSLKIRLSQPEKLSWQEKAVLAGIPLSTLIREAMSRTRTWTASDRASLAEQTRQISRIGNNLNQIAKWANTYKSTAEAIEVLEALRAIELALTQLSTNPSSSFPSAPPPEAKQDVT
;
A
#
# COMPACT_ATOMS: atom_id res chain seq x y z
N MET A 1 -19.39 13.18 15.36
CA MET A 1 -19.35 13.32 16.84
C MET A 1 -18.07 12.63 17.31
N ALA A 2 -17.20 13.32 18.06
CA ALA A 2 -15.94 12.74 18.53
C ALA A 2 -16.23 11.63 19.55
N GLU A 3 -15.80 10.41 19.26
CA GLU A 3 -15.98 9.23 20.10
C GLU A 3 -15.21 9.40 21.43
N LYS A 4 -15.88 9.16 22.57
CA LYS A 4 -15.28 9.32 23.90
C LYS A 4 -14.44 8.10 24.26
N LEU A 5 -13.17 8.31 24.62
CA LEU A 5 -12.23 7.27 25.03
C LEU A 5 -12.48 6.87 26.50
N ASN A 6 -13.36 5.90 26.74
CA ASN A 6 -13.75 5.48 28.10
C ASN A 6 -13.08 4.18 28.58
N THR A 7 -12.30 3.50 27.73
CA THR A 7 -11.68 2.21 28.04
C THR A 7 -10.19 2.37 28.33
N SER A 8 -9.70 1.79 29.44
CA SER A 8 -8.30 1.85 29.85
C SER A 8 -7.49 0.61 29.45
N LEU A 9 -6.26 0.79 28.98
CA LEU A 9 -5.29 -0.28 28.70
C LEU A 9 -4.17 -0.25 29.75
N LYS A 10 -3.90 -1.38 30.41
CA LYS A 10 -2.76 -1.54 31.35
C LYS A 10 -1.65 -2.32 30.66
N ILE A 11 -0.48 -1.70 30.48
CA ILE A 11 0.71 -2.32 29.88
C ILE A 11 1.81 -2.38 30.95
N ARG A 12 2.47 -3.54 31.08
CA ARG A 12 3.69 -3.66 31.89
C ARG A 12 4.87 -3.26 31.03
N LEU A 13 5.69 -2.34 31.52
CA LEU A 13 6.87 -1.82 30.84
C LEU A 13 8.05 -1.89 31.80
N SER A 14 9.25 -2.09 31.27
CA SER A 14 10.46 -1.82 32.04
C SER A 14 10.66 -0.30 32.21
N GLN A 15 11.38 0.09 33.27
CA GLN A 15 11.68 1.49 33.53
C GLN A 15 12.38 2.21 32.34
N PRO A 16 13.40 1.63 31.66
CA PRO A 16 14.03 2.30 30.54
C PRO A 16 13.11 2.43 29.32
N GLU A 17 12.24 1.44 29.05
CA GLU A 17 11.28 1.52 27.94
C GLU A 17 10.30 2.67 28.15
N LYS A 18 9.79 2.84 29.37
CA LYS A 18 8.88 3.93 29.71
C LYS A 18 9.51 5.31 29.44
N LEU A 19 10.77 5.51 29.83
CA LEU A 19 11.50 6.75 29.58
C LEU A 19 11.66 7.00 28.08
N SER A 20 12.08 6.00 27.31
CA SER A 20 12.25 6.13 25.87
C SER A 20 10.95 6.51 25.14
N TRP A 21 9.79 6.03 25.62
CA TRP A 21 8.50 6.38 25.04
C TRP A 21 8.07 7.80 25.42
N GLN A 22 8.35 8.22 26.66
CA GLN A 22 8.09 9.59 27.12
C GLN A 22 8.94 10.59 26.34
N GLU A 23 10.23 10.32 26.12
CA GLU A 23 11.11 11.16 25.31
C GLU A 23 10.58 11.31 23.88
N LYS A 24 10.16 10.21 23.24
CA LYS A 24 9.54 10.24 21.91
C LYS A 24 8.26 11.08 21.87
N ALA A 25 7.45 11.02 22.92
CA ALA A 25 6.23 11.80 23.03
C ALA A 25 6.53 13.31 23.17
N VAL A 26 7.53 13.65 23.99
CA VAL A 26 8.00 15.03 24.17
C VAL A 26 8.58 15.59 22.87
N LEU A 27 9.42 14.82 22.17
CA LEU A 27 9.98 15.22 20.86
C LEU A 27 8.90 15.44 19.80
N ALA A 28 7.85 14.63 19.82
CA ALA A 28 6.72 14.75 18.90
C ALA A 28 5.68 15.80 19.35
N GLY A 29 5.83 16.40 20.55
CA GLY A 29 4.91 17.41 21.09
C GLY A 29 3.49 16.89 21.38
N ILE A 30 3.32 15.57 21.49
CA ILE A 30 2.02 14.90 21.68
C ILE A 30 2.00 14.11 22.99
N PRO A 31 0.83 13.92 23.62
CA PRO A 31 0.76 13.09 24.82
C PRO A 31 1.06 11.62 24.48
N LEU A 32 1.66 10.92 25.45
CA LEU A 32 2.07 9.52 25.30
C LEU A 32 0.91 8.60 24.86
N SER A 33 -0.32 8.85 25.30
CA SER A 33 -1.51 8.10 24.89
C SER A 33 -1.84 8.28 23.40
N THR A 34 -1.66 9.48 22.86
CA THR A 34 -1.83 9.75 21.42
C THR A 34 -0.70 9.11 20.63
N LEU A 35 0.54 9.20 21.12
CA LEU A 35 1.68 8.52 20.50
C LEU A 35 1.46 7.00 20.41
N ILE A 36 0.99 6.35 21.49
CA ILE A 36 0.73 4.90 21.50
C ILE A 36 -0.41 4.56 20.53
N ARG A 37 -1.50 5.34 20.54
CA ARG A 37 -2.62 5.11 19.62
C ARG A 37 -2.20 5.25 18.16
N GLU A 38 -1.44 6.29 17.85
CA GLU A 38 -0.94 6.54 16.51
C GLU A 38 0.08 5.49 16.09
N ALA A 39 1.00 5.10 16.97
CA ALA A 39 1.92 4.01 16.73
C ALA A 39 1.16 2.71 16.41
N MET A 40 0.18 2.33 17.23
CA MET A 40 -0.63 1.11 17.00
C MET A 40 -1.51 1.21 15.75
N SER A 41 -1.98 2.41 15.38
CA SER A 41 -2.75 2.63 14.14
C SER A 41 -1.86 2.58 12.89
N ARG A 42 -0.61 3.03 13.02
CA ARG A 42 0.41 2.98 11.96
C ARG A 42 1.11 1.63 11.87
N THR A 43 1.09 0.83 12.95
CA THR A 43 1.60 -0.54 12.96
C THR A 43 0.72 -1.39 12.06
N ARG A 44 1.12 -1.47 10.79
CA ARG A 44 0.57 -2.41 9.83
C ARG A 44 0.90 -3.80 10.33
N THR A 45 -0.12 -4.59 10.67
CA THR A 45 0.04 -6.01 10.94
C THR A 45 0.55 -6.66 9.66
N TRP A 46 1.86 -6.91 9.58
CA TRP A 46 2.46 -7.56 8.41
C TRP A 46 1.99 -9.01 8.39
N THR A 47 0.85 -9.24 7.77
CA THR A 47 0.31 -10.58 7.55
C THR A 47 1.10 -11.25 6.43
N ALA A 48 1.21 -12.58 6.44
CA ALA A 48 1.90 -13.35 5.40
C ALA A 48 1.39 -13.03 3.97
N SER A 49 0.14 -12.57 3.82
CA SER A 49 -0.44 -12.06 2.58
C SER A 49 0.36 -10.90 1.98
N ASP A 50 0.92 -10.01 2.81
CA ASP A 50 1.62 -8.82 2.38
C ASP A 50 2.98 -9.18 1.76
N ARG A 51 3.64 -10.22 2.28
CA ARG A 51 4.89 -10.75 1.69
C ARG A 51 4.63 -11.40 0.33
N ALA A 52 3.55 -12.17 0.19
CA ALA A 52 3.18 -12.79 -1.08
C ALA A 52 2.85 -11.72 -2.14
N SER A 53 2.07 -10.70 -1.75
CA SER A 53 1.72 -9.59 -2.64
C SER A 53 2.96 -8.79 -3.09
N LEU A 54 3.91 -8.51 -2.19
CA LEU A 54 5.17 -7.84 -2.55
C LEU A 54 6.05 -8.69 -3.46
N ALA A 55 6.11 -10.02 -3.24
CA ALA A 55 6.85 -10.93 -4.09
C ALA A 55 6.25 -11.01 -5.51
N GLU A 56 4.92 -11.04 -5.61
CA GLU A 56 4.20 -10.98 -6.88
C GLU A 56 4.45 -9.65 -7.60
N GLN A 57 4.35 -8.51 -6.91
CA GLN A 57 4.66 -7.20 -7.49
C GLN A 57 6.10 -7.13 -8.01
N THR A 58 7.06 -7.61 -7.23
CA THR A 58 8.47 -7.67 -7.62
C THR A 58 8.65 -8.51 -8.89
N ARG A 59 8.01 -9.68 -8.95
CA ARG A 59 8.05 -10.55 -10.13
C ARG A 59 7.45 -9.88 -11.37
N GLN A 60 6.35 -9.15 -11.23
CA GLN A 60 5.75 -8.42 -12.36
C GLN A 60 6.69 -7.32 -12.86
N ILE A 61 7.31 -6.54 -11.95
CA ILE A 61 8.29 -5.52 -12.31
C ILE A 61 9.48 -6.14 -13.05
N SER A 62 10.01 -7.28 -12.59
CA SER A 62 11.10 -7.97 -13.29
C SER A 62 10.70 -8.44 -14.69
N ARG A 63 9.46 -8.90 -14.89
CA ARG A 63 8.95 -9.27 -16.23
C ARG A 63 8.84 -8.05 -17.15
N ILE A 64 8.32 -6.93 -16.64
CA ILE A 64 8.25 -5.67 -17.38
C ILE A 64 9.65 -5.20 -17.78
N GLY A 65 10.59 -5.20 -16.84
CA GLY A 65 11.99 -4.83 -17.11
C GLY A 65 12.65 -5.71 -18.17
N ASN A 66 12.42 -7.03 -18.10
CA ASN A 66 12.92 -7.96 -19.13
C ASN A 66 12.32 -7.70 -20.51
N ASN A 67 11.03 -7.39 -20.59
CA ASN A 67 10.38 -7.07 -21.86
C ASN A 67 10.92 -5.75 -22.44
N LEU A 68 11.07 -4.72 -21.61
CA LEU A 68 11.66 -3.44 -22.02
C LEU A 68 13.09 -3.62 -22.53
N ASN A 69 13.89 -4.44 -21.83
CA ASN A 69 15.26 -4.71 -22.25
C ASN A 69 15.34 -5.45 -23.60
N GLN A 70 14.38 -6.35 -23.85
CA GLN A 70 14.28 -7.05 -25.14
C GLN A 70 13.88 -6.08 -26.27
N ILE A 71 12.91 -5.20 -26.03
CA ILE A 71 12.49 -4.18 -26.99
C ILE A 71 13.65 -3.23 -27.30
N ALA A 72 14.37 -2.77 -26.27
CA ALA A 72 15.54 -1.93 -26.43
C ALA A 72 16.64 -2.64 -27.23
N LYS A 73 16.91 -3.92 -26.96
CA LYS A 73 17.89 -4.71 -27.72
C LYS A 73 17.47 -4.89 -29.18
N TRP A 74 16.20 -5.18 -29.43
CA TRP A 74 15.65 -5.33 -30.77
C TRP A 74 15.74 -4.00 -31.55
N ALA A 75 15.30 -2.89 -30.97
CA ALA A 75 15.40 -1.57 -31.57
C ALA A 75 16.86 -1.15 -31.86
N ASN A 76 17.79 -1.50 -30.98
CA ASN A 76 19.21 -1.25 -31.19
C ASN A 76 19.85 -2.14 -32.27
N THR A 77 19.27 -3.32 -32.52
CA THR A 77 19.79 -4.30 -33.49
C THR A 77 19.27 -4.01 -34.90
N TYR A 78 18.02 -3.56 -35.04
CA TYR A 78 17.36 -3.34 -36.33
C TYR A 78 17.19 -1.84 -36.63
N LYS A 79 18.31 -1.10 -36.67
CA LYS A 79 18.36 0.37 -36.84
C LYS A 79 17.89 0.91 -38.20
N SER A 80 17.49 0.07 -39.16
CA SER A 80 17.07 0.49 -40.50
C SER A 80 15.56 0.79 -40.60
N THR A 81 15.16 1.89 -39.96
CA THR A 81 14.29 2.96 -40.50
C THR A 81 12.92 2.70 -41.14
N ALA A 82 12.16 1.66 -40.76
CA ALA A 82 10.71 1.66 -40.96
C ALA A 82 9.94 1.13 -39.74
N GLU A 83 10.44 0.07 -39.10
CA GLU A 83 9.75 -0.59 -37.99
C GLU A 83 9.92 0.12 -36.62
N ALA A 84 10.92 0.99 -36.49
CA ALA A 84 11.19 1.69 -35.23
C ALA A 84 10.06 2.68 -34.83
N ILE A 85 9.34 3.23 -35.81
CA ILE A 85 8.21 4.14 -35.57
C ILE A 85 7.01 3.37 -35.03
N GLU A 86 6.69 2.21 -35.62
CA GLU A 86 5.60 1.35 -35.14
C GLU A 86 5.87 0.81 -33.72
N VAL A 87 7.12 0.46 -33.42
CA VAL A 87 7.51 0.06 -32.06
C VAL A 87 7.41 1.22 -31.08
N LEU A 88 7.76 2.45 -31.50
CA LEU A 88 7.61 3.64 -30.66
C LEU A 88 6.13 3.93 -30.37
N GLU A 89 5.25 3.78 -31.36
CA GLU A 89 3.80 3.92 -31.17
C GLU A 89 3.23 2.85 -30.23
N ALA A 90 3.65 1.59 -30.41
CA ALA A 90 3.22 0.49 -29.53
C ALA A 90 3.68 0.71 -28.08
N LEU A 91 4.93 1.16 -27.87
CA LEU A 91 5.44 1.50 -26.55
C LEU A 91 4.67 2.67 -25.93
N ARG A 92 4.34 3.69 -26.72
CA ARG A 92 3.55 4.84 -26.26
C ARG A 92 2.11 4.47 -25.91
N ALA A 93 1.51 3.54 -26.65
CA ALA A 93 0.20 2.98 -26.31
C ALA A 93 0.22 2.22 -24.99
N ILE A 94 1.28 1.43 -24.73
CA ILE A 94 1.48 0.73 -23.45
C ILE A 94 1.66 1.74 -22.30
N GLU A 95 2.48 2.77 -22.49
CA GLU A 95 2.71 3.83 -21.51
C GLU A 95 1.39 4.52 -21.11
N LEU A 96 0.56 4.88 -22.09
CA LEU A 96 -0.77 5.48 -21.87
C LEU A 96 -1.72 4.55 -21.12
N ALA A 97 -1.76 3.26 -21.48
CA ALA A 97 -2.60 2.28 -20.79
C ALA A 97 -2.18 2.09 -19.32
N LEU A 98 -0.87 2.07 -19.04
CA LEU A 98 -0.34 1.96 -17.69
C LEU A 98 -0.62 3.22 -16.85
N THR A 99 -0.56 4.42 -17.46
CA THR A 99 -0.92 5.66 -16.77
C THR A 99 -2.42 5.70 -16.45
N GLN A 100 -3.28 5.24 -17.36
CA GLN A 100 -4.72 5.15 -17.09
C GLN A 100 -5.04 4.21 -15.92
N LEU A 101 -4.37 3.04 -15.86
CA LEU A 101 -4.51 2.11 -14.74
C LEU A 101 -4.04 2.72 -13.41
N SER A 102 -2.96 3.51 -13.42
CA SER A 102 -2.45 4.15 -12.20
C SER A 102 -3.30 5.34 -11.74
N THR A 103 -4.00 6.02 -12.66
CA THR A 103 -4.91 7.14 -12.36
C THR A 103 -6.30 6.72 -11.89
N ASN A 104 -6.62 5.43 -11.83
CA ASN A 104 -7.90 4.97 -11.28
C ASN A 104 -7.76 4.32 -9.88
N PRO A 105 -7.46 5.09 -8.81
CA PRO A 105 -7.52 4.59 -7.44
C PRO A 105 -8.90 4.84 -6.83
N SER A 106 -9.96 4.25 -7.37
CA SER A 106 -11.28 4.13 -6.70
C SER A 106 -12.20 3.32 -7.61
N SER A 107 -13.06 2.38 -7.22
CA SER A 107 -13.67 1.93 -5.97
C SER A 107 -14.39 0.62 -6.36
N SER A 108 -14.58 -0.42 -5.56
CA SER A 108 -15.06 -0.47 -4.19
C SER A 108 -14.71 -1.86 -3.66
N PHE A 109 -14.17 -1.93 -2.45
CA PHE A 109 -14.31 -3.16 -1.68
C PHE A 109 -15.81 -3.36 -1.41
N PRO A 110 -16.35 -4.59 -1.53
CA PRO A 110 -17.73 -4.84 -1.14
C PRO A 110 -17.83 -4.56 0.36
N SER A 111 -18.50 -3.46 0.72
CA SER A 111 -18.92 -3.23 2.10
C SER A 111 -19.74 -4.45 2.51
N ALA A 112 -19.34 -5.09 3.60
CA ALA A 112 -20.08 -6.17 4.21
C ALA A 112 -21.58 -5.80 4.27
N PRO A 113 -22.49 -6.75 3.98
CA PRO A 113 -23.91 -6.47 4.05
C PRO A 113 -24.27 -5.96 5.45
N PRO A 114 -25.19 -4.98 5.56
CA PRO A 114 -25.66 -4.47 6.85
C PRO A 114 -26.17 -5.61 7.74
N PRO A 115 -26.01 -5.51 9.09
CA PRO A 115 -26.55 -6.52 9.99
C PRO A 115 -28.07 -6.56 9.82
N GLU A 116 -28.59 -7.73 9.45
CA GLU A 116 -30.02 -7.99 9.35
C GLU A 116 -30.68 -7.66 10.70
N ALA A 117 -31.52 -6.64 10.68
CA ALA A 117 -32.44 -6.36 11.76
C ALA A 117 -33.75 -7.14 11.53
N LYS A 118 -34.21 -7.76 12.63
CA LYS A 118 -35.54 -8.36 12.89
C LYS A 118 -35.61 -9.85 12.50
N GLN A 119 -36.20 -10.73 13.32
CA GLN A 119 -37.50 -10.57 13.99
C GLN A 119 -37.58 -11.32 15.32
N ASP A 120 -38.21 -10.66 16.31
CA ASP A 120 -38.85 -11.32 17.46
C ASP A 120 -39.78 -12.43 16.96
N VAL A 121 -39.61 -13.64 17.48
CA VAL A 121 -40.65 -14.68 17.44
C VAL A 121 -40.69 -15.40 18.78
N THR A 122 -41.74 -15.05 19.53
CA THR A 122 -42.48 -15.76 20.60
C THR A 122 -41.72 -16.25 21.83
#